data_AF-Q8KSP3-F1
#
_entry.id   AF-Q8KSP3-F1
#
_cell.length_a   1.000
_cell.length_b   1.000
_cell.length_c   1.000
_cell.angle_alpha   90.00
_cell.angle_beta   90.00
_cell.angle_gamma   90.00
#
_symmetry.space_group_name_H-M   'P 1'
#
loop_
_entity.id
_entity.type
_entity.pdbx_description
1 polymer ?
#
loop_
_entity_poly.entity_id
_entity_poly.type
_entity_poly.pdbx_seq_one_letter_code
_entity_poly.pdbx_strand_id
1 'polypeptide(L)' 'YLLIANQVSAQVKTTRVAEAIASIQLYVNRALNNVEGKVSKPVKTRQFFCDWETYNRRYSTWAGVSELAYYPENYIDPT' A
#
# COMPACT_ATOMS: atom_id res chain seq x y z
N TYR A 1 -15.86 -2.95 -6.94
CA TYR A 1 -16.78 -3.57 -5.96
C TYR A 1 -16.13 -4.77 -5.26
N LEU A 2 -15.75 -5.84 -5.96
CA LEU A 2 -15.24 -7.06 -5.28
C LEU A 2 -13.78 -7.02 -4.81
N LEU A 3 -12.96 -6.06 -5.26
CA LEU A 3 -11.54 -5.87 -4.87
C LEU A 3 -10.62 -7.09 -5.08
N ILE A 4 -11.14 -8.16 -5.67
CA ILE A 4 -10.42 -9.34 -6.12
C ILE A 4 -10.59 -9.47 -7.62
N ALA A 5 -9.54 -9.88 -8.32
CA ALA A 5 -9.60 -10.09 -9.75
C ALA A 5 -10.25 -11.46 -10.03
N ASN A 6 -11.51 -11.44 -10.45
CA ASN A 6 -12.29 -12.65 -10.76
C ASN A 6 -11.95 -13.30 -12.11
N GLN A 7 -11.04 -12.69 -12.88
CA GLN A 7 -10.54 -13.20 -14.16
C GLN A 7 -9.10 -13.76 -14.08
N VAL A 8 -8.58 -13.96 -12.87
CA VAL A 8 -7.25 -14.53 -12.71
C VAL A 8 -7.29 -16.02 -13.06
N SER A 9 -6.44 -16.43 -13.99
CA SER A 9 -6.24 -17.84 -14.34
C SER A 9 -5.89 -18.65 -13.09
N ALA A 10 -6.40 -19.89 -12.99
CA ALA A 10 -6.12 -20.83 -11.90
C ALA A 10 -4.61 -21.12 -11.68
N GLN A 11 -3.76 -20.70 -12.63
CA GLN A 11 -2.31 -20.86 -12.56
C GLN A 11 -1.61 -19.82 -11.66
N VAL A 12 -2.23 -18.68 -11.36
CA VAL A 12 -1.63 -17.67 -10.49
C VAL A 12 -1.80 -18.09 -9.05
N LYS A 13 -0.66 -18.38 -8.38
CA LYS A 13 -0.65 -18.73 -6.95
C LYS A 13 -0.31 -17.51 -6.12
N THR A 14 -1.26 -17.03 -5.31
CA THR A 14 -1.04 -16.01 -4.28
C THR A 14 -1.30 -16.57 -2.90
N THR A 15 -0.64 -16.02 -1.88
CA THR A 15 -1.00 -16.32 -0.49
C THR A 15 -2.21 -15.49 -0.08
N ARG A 16 -2.99 -15.96 0.90
CA ARG A 16 -4.18 -15.23 1.38
C ARG A 16 -3.85 -13.81 1.85
N VAL A 17 -2.71 -13.64 2.52
CA VAL A 17 -2.26 -12.33 3.03
C VAL A 17 -1.83 -11.41 1.90
N ALA A 18 -1.11 -11.93 0.90
CA ALA A 18 -0.70 -11.14 -0.26
C ALA A 18 -1.92 -10.65 -1.07
N GLU A 19 -2.92 -11.50 -1.27
CA GLU A 19 -4.16 -11.13 -1.96
C GLU A 19 -4.92 -10.04 -1.18
N ALA A 20 -5.06 -10.19 0.14
CA ALA A 20 -5.71 -9.19 0.98
C ALA A 20 -4.99 -7.82 0.94
N ILE A 21 -3.65 -7.82 0.96
CA ILE A 21 -2.85 -6.60 0.79
C ILE A 21 -3.14 -5.95 -0.56
N ALA A 22 -3.14 -6.72 -1.65
CA ALA A 22 -3.42 -6.22 -2.99
C ALA A 22 -4.85 -5.64 -3.11
N SER A 23 -5.85 -6.32 -2.53
CA SER A 23 -7.24 -5.84 -2.49
C SER A 23 -7.38 -4.50 -1.76
N ILE A 24 -6.71 -4.34 -0.61
CA ILE A 24 -6.72 -3.09 0.16
C ILE A 24 -5.98 -1.99 -0.60
N GLN A 25 -4.81 -2.28 -1.17
CA GLN A 25 -4.06 -1.32 -1.99
C GLN A 25 -4.91 -0.81 -3.16
N LEU A 26 -5.62 -1.69 -3.86
CA LEU A 26 -6.54 -1.32 -4.93
C LEU A 26 -7.67 -0.40 -4.43
N TYR A 27 -8.26 -0.71 -3.28
CA TYR A 27 -9.28 0.13 -2.68
C TYR A 27 -8.75 1.52 -2.33
N VAL A 28 -7.61 1.60 -1.63
CA VAL A 28 -6.99 2.87 -1.23
C VAL A 28 -6.67 3.71 -2.46
N ASN A 29 -6.11 3.11 -3.52
CA ASN A 29 -5.85 3.83 -4.77
C ASN A 29 -7.12 4.39 -5.41
N ARG A 30 -8.22 3.62 -5.46
CA ARG A 30 -9.50 4.08 -6.03
C ARG A 30 -10.14 5.17 -5.15
N ALA A 31 -10.03 5.04 -3.83
CA ALA A 31 -10.52 6.02 -2.87
C ALA A 31 -9.76 7.35 -2.98
N LEU A 32 -8.42 7.34 -3.02
CA LEU A 32 -7.60 8.54 -3.16
C LEU A 32 -7.87 9.26 -4.49
N ASN A 33 -8.03 8.51 -5.58
CA ASN A 33 -8.37 9.03 -6.91
C ASN A 33 -9.86 9.43 -7.08
N ASN A 34 -10.66 9.46 -6.02
CA ASN A 34 -12.08 9.84 -6.03
C ASN A 34 -12.98 8.95 -6.93
N VAL A 35 -12.54 7.74 -7.27
CA VAL A 35 -13.29 6.80 -8.13
C VAL A 35 -14.43 6.12 -7.37
N GLU A 36 -14.29 5.92 -6.05
CA GLU A 36 -15.30 5.29 -5.18
C GLU A 36 -16.36 6.28 -4.63
N GLY A 37 -16.33 7.55 -5.06
CA GLY A 37 -17.26 8.59 -4.58
C GLY A 37 -16.71 9.42 -3.41
N LYS A 38 -17.59 9.87 -2.50
CA LYS A 38 -17.23 10.78 -1.38
C LYS A 38 -16.48 10.03 -0.28
N VAL A 39 -15.15 10.04 -0.35
CA VAL A 39 -14.28 9.61 0.74
C VAL A 39 -14.14 10.73 1.77
N SER A 40 -14.10 10.37 3.06
CA SER A 40 -13.94 11.31 4.17
C SER A 40 -12.66 12.15 4.02
N LYS A 41 -12.81 13.47 3.83
CA LYS A 41 -11.68 14.42 3.67
C LYS A 41 -10.71 14.38 4.86
N PRO A 42 -11.15 14.38 6.14
CA PRO A 42 -10.24 14.29 7.28
C PRO A 42 -9.40 13.01 7.31
N VAL A 43 -9.88 11.92 6.70
CA VAL A 43 -9.13 10.67 6.62
C VAL A 43 -8.06 10.78 5.53
N LYS A 44 -8.39 11.35 4.37
CA LYS A 44 -7.46 11.53 3.24
C LYS A 44 -6.24 12.39 3.56
N THR A 45 -6.37 13.32 4.49
CA THR A 45 -5.30 14.25 4.87
C THR A 45 -4.43 13.73 6.02
N ARG A 46 -4.62 12.48 6.47
CA ARG A 46 -3.74 11.87 7.47
C ARG A 46 -2.38 11.58 6.84
N GLN A 47 -1.31 11.70 7.64
CA GLN A 47 0.08 11.51 7.19
C GLN A 47 0.29 10.21 6.40
N PHE A 48 -0.32 9.09 6.84
CA PHE A 48 -0.27 7.82 6.13
C PHE A 48 -0.68 7.91 4.65
N PHE A 49 -1.71 8.70 4.34
CA PHE A 49 -2.20 8.87 2.98
C PHE A 49 -1.45 9.98 2.21
N CYS A 50 -0.89 10.97 2.91
CA CYS A 50 0.05 11.92 2.30
C CYS A 50 1.31 11.19 1.79
N ASP A 51 1.78 10.22 2.58
CA ASP A 51 2.95 9.39 2.27
C ASP A 51 2.62 8.15 1.44
N TRP A 52 1.38 8.03 0.95
CA TRP A 52 0.92 6.83 0.25
C TRP A 52 1.76 6.54 -0.99
N GLU A 53 1.89 7.49 -1.90
CA GLU A 53 2.55 7.23 -3.19
C GLU A 53 4.05 6.94 -3.03
N THR A 54 4.70 7.59 -2.06
CA THR A 54 6.14 7.48 -1.83
C THR A 54 6.51 6.26 -0.99
N TYR A 55 5.78 6.00 0.10
CA TYR A 55 6.20 5.04 1.12
C TYR A 55 5.17 3.93 1.38
N ASN A 56 3.89 4.26 1.54
CA ASN A 56 2.92 3.30 2.08
C ASN A 56 2.20 2.44 1.03
N ARG A 57 2.32 2.77 -0.26
CA ARG A 57 1.65 2.03 -1.36
C ARG A 57 2.24 0.65 -1.60
N ARG A 58 3.55 0.47 -1.39
CA ARG A 58 4.25 -0.81 -1.63
C ARG A 58 4.78 -1.37 -0.32
N TYR A 59 4.67 -2.68 -0.15
CA TYR A 59 5.17 -3.34 1.06
C TYR A 59 6.67 -3.09 1.28
N SER A 60 7.49 -3.16 0.22
CA SER A 60 8.94 -2.99 0.32
C SER A 60 9.37 -1.60 0.79
N THR A 61 8.74 -0.54 0.29
CA THR A 61 9.03 0.83 0.72
C THR A 61 8.55 1.09 2.14
N TRP A 62 7.38 0.57 2.50
CA TRP A 62 6.86 0.65 3.87
C TRP A 62 7.76 -0.08 4.87
N ALA A 63 8.22 -1.29 4.51
CA ALA A 63 9.14 -2.08 5.32
C ALA A 63 10.47 -1.34 5.51
N GLY A 64 11.04 -0.77 4.44
CA GLY A 64 12.30 -0.02 4.53
C GLY A 64 12.21 1.22 5.42
N VAL A 65 11.14 2.01 5.33
CA VAL A 65 10.93 3.16 6.24
C VAL A 65 10.73 2.71 7.68
N SER A 66 10.01 1.61 7.88
CA SER A 66 9.80 1.05 9.23
C SER A 66 11.10 0.50 9.81
N GLU A 67 11.93 -0.14 8.99
CA GLU A 67 13.23 -0.69 9.38
C GLU A 67 14.23 0.43 9.68
N LEU A 68 14.29 1.47 8.86
CA LEU A 68 15.16 2.65 9.05
C LEU A 68 14.99 3.31 10.43
N ALA A 69 13.79 3.28 11.00
CA ALA A 69 13.52 3.85 12.32
C ALA A 69 14.18 3.06 13.47
N TYR A 70 14.47 1.78 13.27
CA TYR A 70 15.03 0.88 14.29
C TYR A 70 16.45 0.40 13.97
N TYR A 71 16.80 0.31 12.69
CA TYR A 71 18.08 -0.17 12.17
C TYR A 71 18.64 0.82 11.13
N PRO A 72 18.89 2.09 11.51
CA PRO A 72 19.40 3.11 10.60
C PRO A 72 20.76 2.74 10.00
N GLU A 73 21.58 1.96 10.72
CA GLU A 73 22.88 1.48 10.28
C GLU A 73 22.83 0.70 8.96
N ASN A 74 21.70 0.06 8.64
CA ASN A 74 21.52 -0.66 7.37
C ASN A 74 21.47 0.27 6.15
N TYR A 75 21.29 1.58 6.35
CA TYR A 75 21.08 2.57 5.30
C TYR A 75 22.10 3.71 5.31
N ILE A 76 23.08 3.68 6.23
CA ILE A 76 24.17 4.67 6.27
C ILE A 76 25.25 4.24 5.30
N ASP A 77 25.57 5.11 4.33
CA ASP A 77 26.72 4.98 3.43
C ASP A 77 27.77 6.04 3.79
N PRO A 78 28.97 5.66 4.28
CA PRO A 78 30.02 6.59 4.67
C PRO A 78 30.88 7.11 3.50
N THR A 79 30.59 6.70 2.26
CA THR A 79 31.32 7.11 1.05
C THR A 79 31.15 8.61 0.76
#